data_AF-A0A6B8RU82-F1
#
_entry.id   AF-A0A6B8RU82-F1
#
_cell.length_a   1.000
_cell.length_b   1.000
_cell.length_c   1.000
_cell.angle_alpha   90.00
_cell.angle_beta   90.00
_cell.angle_gamma   90.00
#
_symmetry.space_group_name_H-M   'P 1'
#
loop_
_entity.id
_entity.type
_entity.pdbx_description
1 polymer ?
#
loop_
_entity_poly.entity_id
_entity_poly.type
_entity_poly.pdbx_seq_one_letter_code
_entity_poly.pdbx_strand_id
1 'polypeptide(L)'
;MQRLRKSWFLVRFDLVRHGMGYILSVLFFGYGSGMVLMMFQDMEGKDASSFNSANLIIDLYFLCILGLSGFAFASLYYRMYWRSKSFSKKAIFLKSYPISARETVESKIMSVIIHVIGQGGVFFSVMYFGPSPLQELLSVSQYFEFIIMWLAYAFVWGCFYAYMEISFSEKAYLWGCIGIAILYSLVLCLGWLADYPLVQHSIGWIQQYGIWAPLGSLVVSAAALLIFHRAGIKKIHSRDLYL
;
A
#
# COMPACT_ATOMS: atom_id res chain seq x y z
N MET A 1 -14.08 -5.94 24.36
CA MET A 1 -14.77 -4.83 23.65
C MET A 1 -14.19 -3.45 23.96
N GLN A 2 -13.83 -3.09 25.20
CA GLN A 2 -13.29 -1.75 25.51
C GLN A 2 -12.00 -1.38 24.75
N ARG A 3 -11.14 -2.36 24.44
CA ARG A 3 -9.85 -2.17 23.74
C ARG A 3 -10.03 -1.70 22.29
N LEU A 4 -10.80 -2.45 21.49
CA LEU A 4 -11.13 -2.07 20.11
C LEU A 4 -11.79 -0.69 20.02
N ARG A 5 -12.59 -0.32 21.03
CA ARG A 5 -13.22 1.00 21.09
C ARG A 5 -12.21 2.13 21.27
N LYS A 6 -11.14 1.93 22.05
CA LYS A 6 -10.06 2.89 22.22
C LYS A 6 -9.21 3.01 20.95
N SER A 7 -8.84 1.89 20.34
CA SER A 7 -8.09 1.88 19.07
C SER A 7 -8.88 2.55 17.95
N TRP A 8 -10.19 2.29 17.85
CA TRP A 8 -11.08 2.95 16.88
C TRP A 8 -11.21 4.46 17.12
N PHE A 9 -11.28 4.89 18.38
CA PHE A 9 -11.33 6.31 18.72
C PHE A 9 -10.07 7.04 18.23
N LEU A 10 -8.89 6.43 18.42
CA LEU A 10 -7.62 6.97 17.90
C LEU A 10 -7.61 7.08 16.38
N VAL A 11 -8.07 6.03 15.69
CA VAL A 11 -8.16 6.03 14.21
C VAL A 11 -9.11 7.12 13.72
N ARG A 12 -10.30 7.24 14.32
CA ARG A 12 -11.26 8.27 13.96
C ARG A 12 -10.69 9.68 14.20
N PHE A 13 -9.99 9.88 15.30
CA PHE A 13 -9.35 11.16 15.60
C PHE A 13 -8.28 11.50 14.55
N ASP A 14 -7.40 10.54 14.22
CA ASP A 14 -6.39 10.70 13.16
C ASP A 14 -7.06 10.98 11.80
N LEU A 15 -8.12 10.25 11.43
CA LEU A 15 -8.83 10.44 10.16
C LEU A 15 -9.53 11.80 10.07
N VAL A 16 -10.16 12.28 11.14
CA VAL A 16 -10.82 13.60 11.14
C VAL A 16 -9.77 14.71 11.06
N ARG A 17 -8.69 14.59 11.84
CA ARG A 17 -7.60 15.58 11.84
C ARG A 17 -6.87 15.64 10.49
N HIS A 18 -6.76 14.51 9.80
CA HIS A 18 -6.06 14.38 8.52
C HIS A 18 -7.02 14.18 7.34
N GLY A 19 -8.31 14.50 7.49
CA GLY A 19 -9.35 14.15 6.52
C GLY A 19 -9.10 14.71 5.13
N MET A 20 -8.54 15.92 5.02
CA MET A 20 -8.15 16.51 3.74
C MET A 20 -7.03 15.72 3.05
N GLY A 21 -6.04 15.22 3.81
CA GLY A 21 -4.98 14.37 3.26
C GLY A 21 -5.52 13.03 2.76
N TYR A 22 -6.49 12.45 3.48
CA TYR A 22 -7.17 11.24 3.04
C TYR A 22 -7.93 11.44 1.72
N ILE A 23 -8.74 12.51 1.62
CA ILE A 23 -9.47 12.84 0.38
C ILE A 23 -8.50 13.05 -0.78
N LEU A 24 -7.43 13.82 -0.57
CA LEU A 24 -6.40 14.04 -1.59
C LEU A 24 -5.73 12.72 -2.01
N SER A 25 -5.48 11.80 -1.06
CA SER A 25 -4.93 10.48 -1.37
C SER A 25 -5.87 9.70 -2.28
N VAL A 26 -7.15 9.63 -1.92
CA VAL A 26 -8.16 8.90 -2.69
C VAL A 26 -8.28 9.47 -4.11
N LEU A 27 -8.28 10.81 -4.24
CA LEU A 27 -8.28 11.47 -5.55
C LEU A 27 -7.00 11.18 -6.34
N PHE A 28 -5.84 11.18 -5.70
CA PHE A 28 -4.57 10.83 -6.35
C PHE A 28 -4.57 9.39 -6.88
N PHE A 29 -5.14 8.45 -6.13
CA PHE A 29 -5.30 7.07 -6.58
C PHE A 29 -6.30 6.93 -7.73
N GLY A 30 -7.41 7.68 -7.70
CA GLY A 30 -8.34 7.77 -8.82
C GLY A 30 -7.67 8.31 -10.08
N TYR A 31 -6.89 9.39 -9.96
CA TYR A 31 -6.08 9.94 -11.05
C TYR A 31 -5.07 8.91 -11.57
N GLY A 32 -4.36 8.23 -10.68
CA GLY A 32 -3.39 7.19 -11.03
C GLY A 32 -4.02 6.03 -11.79
N SER A 33 -5.23 5.59 -11.39
CA SER A 33 -6.00 4.61 -12.15
C SER A 33 -6.37 5.13 -13.55
N GLY A 34 -6.80 6.38 -13.67
CA GLY A 34 -7.08 7.00 -14.97
C GLY A 34 -5.86 7.03 -15.90
N MET A 35 -4.66 7.29 -15.36
CA MET A 35 -3.42 7.23 -16.13
C MET A 35 -3.11 5.81 -16.61
N VAL A 36 -3.30 4.81 -15.75
CA VAL A 36 -3.11 3.39 -16.11
C VAL A 36 -4.11 2.97 -17.19
N LEU A 37 -5.38 3.41 -17.11
CA LEU A 37 -6.36 3.17 -18.16
C LEU A 37 -5.91 3.73 -19.51
N MET A 38 -5.48 4.99 -19.54
CA MET A 38 -4.97 5.60 -20.78
C MET A 38 -3.78 4.82 -21.34
N MET A 39 -2.89 4.31 -20.49
CA MET A 39 -1.77 3.47 -20.92
C MET A 39 -2.24 2.16 -21.56
N PHE A 40 -3.26 1.50 -20.99
CA PHE A 40 -3.82 0.28 -21.58
C PHE A 40 -4.45 0.54 -22.96
N GLN A 41 -5.17 1.65 -23.13
CA GLN A 41 -5.77 2.01 -24.42
C GLN A 41 -4.70 2.28 -25.50
N ASP A 42 -3.60 2.92 -25.12
CA ASP A 42 -2.50 3.22 -26.03
C ASP A 42 -1.75 1.96 -26.52
N MET A 43 -1.96 0.82 -25.85
CA MET A 43 -1.36 -0.48 -26.18
C MET A 43 -2.19 -1.31 -27.16
N GLU A 44 -3.51 -1.11 -27.26
CA GLU A 44 -4.39 -1.91 -28.13
C GLU A 44 -4.11 -1.74 -29.63
N GLY A 45 -3.27 -0.76 -30.03
CA GLY A 45 -3.02 -0.43 -31.44
C GLY A 45 -1.57 -0.48 -31.93
N LYS A 46 -0.59 -1.02 -31.17
CA LYS A 46 0.85 -0.97 -31.54
C LYS A 46 1.48 -2.37 -31.61
N ASP A 47 2.40 -2.60 -32.54
CA ASP A 47 3.07 -3.90 -32.77
C ASP A 47 3.89 -4.43 -31.56
N ALA A 48 4.07 -5.76 -31.53
CA ALA A 48 4.71 -6.58 -30.48
C ALA A 48 6.05 -6.06 -29.89
N SER A 49 6.84 -5.28 -30.64
CA SER A 49 8.12 -4.72 -30.17
C SER A 49 7.96 -3.48 -29.27
N SER A 50 6.83 -2.76 -29.38
CA SER A 50 6.48 -1.63 -28.50
C SER A 50 5.77 -2.07 -27.22
N PHE A 51 5.32 -3.34 -27.14
CA PHE A 51 4.61 -3.87 -25.98
C PHE A 51 5.51 -3.98 -24.73
N ASN A 52 6.81 -4.22 -24.89
CA ASN A 52 7.67 -4.55 -23.76
C ASN A 52 7.95 -3.33 -22.84
N SER A 53 8.09 -2.14 -23.41
CA SER A 53 8.29 -0.91 -22.62
C SER A 53 7.00 -0.40 -21.97
N ALA A 54 5.85 -0.54 -22.63
CA ALA A 54 4.56 -0.13 -22.08
C ALA A 54 4.13 -1.01 -20.89
N ASN A 55 4.33 -2.32 -20.99
CA ASN A 55 4.09 -3.26 -19.90
C ASN A 55 4.96 -2.94 -18.66
N LEU A 56 6.24 -2.58 -18.86
CA LEU A 56 7.11 -2.17 -17.76
C LEU A 56 6.55 -0.96 -17.02
N ILE A 57 6.04 0.04 -17.75
CA ILE A 57 5.47 1.25 -17.15
C ILE A 57 4.19 0.91 -16.38
N ILE A 58 3.32 0.06 -16.91
CA ILE A 58 2.11 -0.40 -16.21
C ILE A 58 2.48 -1.14 -14.93
N ASP A 59 3.43 -2.07 -14.99
CA ASP A 59 3.90 -2.81 -13.82
C ASP A 59 4.52 -1.88 -12.77
N LEU A 60 5.32 -0.89 -13.20
CA LEU A 60 5.87 0.14 -12.33
C LEU A 60 4.77 0.93 -11.64
N TYR A 61 3.76 1.36 -12.39
CA TYR A 61 2.61 2.08 -11.86
C TYR A 61 1.83 1.23 -10.85
N PHE A 62 1.53 -0.04 -11.16
CA PHE A 62 0.85 -0.95 -10.25
C PHE A 62 1.66 -1.17 -8.97
N LEU A 63 2.95 -1.52 -9.07
CA LEU A 63 3.79 -1.76 -7.89
C LEU A 63 3.94 -0.52 -7.02
N CYS A 64 4.14 0.66 -7.63
CA CYS A 64 4.35 1.91 -6.91
C CYS A 64 3.04 2.43 -6.31
N ILE A 65 1.98 2.59 -7.10
CA ILE A 65 0.72 3.14 -6.62
C ILE A 65 0.12 2.23 -5.56
N LEU A 66 -0.05 0.93 -5.85
CA LEU A 66 -0.64 0.01 -4.88
C LEU A 66 0.29 -0.24 -3.70
N GLY A 67 1.61 -0.29 -3.91
CA GLY A 67 2.57 -0.40 -2.81
C GLY A 67 2.48 0.79 -1.85
N LEU A 68 2.21 1.99 -2.36
CA LEU A 68 2.04 3.21 -1.58
C LEU A 68 0.62 3.36 -0.99
N SER A 69 -0.33 2.46 -1.28
CA SER A 69 -1.73 2.60 -0.83
C SER A 69 -1.94 2.43 0.67
N GLY A 70 -0.98 1.81 1.35
CA GLY A 70 -0.93 1.77 2.81
C GLY A 70 -0.48 3.08 3.44
N PHE A 71 -0.03 4.04 2.62
CA PHE A 71 0.32 5.38 3.04
C PHE A 71 -0.90 6.29 2.91
N ALA A 72 -1.30 6.91 4.02
CA ALA A 72 -2.04 8.15 3.90
C ALA A 72 -1.09 9.15 3.22
N PHE A 73 -1.50 9.86 2.16
CA PHE A 73 -0.95 11.20 1.93
C PHE A 73 -1.39 12.05 3.12
N ALA A 74 -0.80 11.82 4.29
CA ALA A 74 -0.94 12.66 5.45
C ALA A 74 -0.17 13.93 5.13
N SER A 75 -0.87 14.79 4.37
CA SER A 75 -0.64 16.21 4.27
C SER A 75 -0.32 16.75 5.67
N LEU A 76 0.63 17.68 5.70
CA LEU A 76 1.30 18.31 6.85
C LEU A 76 2.48 17.58 7.53
N TYR A 77 2.56 16.24 7.60
CA TYR A 77 3.74 15.63 8.25
C TYR A 77 5.03 15.84 7.45
N TYR A 78 4.98 15.79 6.11
CA TYR A 78 6.14 16.06 5.24
C TYR A 78 6.63 17.52 5.30
N ARG A 79 5.70 18.49 5.41
CA ARG A 79 6.05 19.92 5.55
C ARG A 79 6.77 20.22 6.88
N MET A 80 6.47 19.43 7.92
CA MET A 80 7.15 19.49 9.22
C MET A 80 8.41 18.61 9.31
N TYR A 81 8.53 17.56 8.50
CA TYR A 81 9.65 16.61 8.46
C TYR A 81 11.00 17.27 8.14
N TRP A 82 10.99 18.25 7.22
CA TRP A 82 12.20 18.96 6.81
C TRP A 82 12.65 20.02 7.82
N ARG A 83 11.78 20.42 8.76
CA ARG A 83 12.06 21.51 9.71
C ARG A 83 11.99 21.11 11.19
N SER A 84 11.43 19.95 11.55
CA SER A 84 11.33 19.53 12.94
C SER A 84 11.30 18.00 13.08
N LYS A 85 11.97 17.48 14.11
CA LYS A 85 11.98 16.06 14.57
C LYS A 85 10.58 15.55 14.93
N SER A 86 9.67 15.45 13.95
CA SER A 86 8.25 15.15 14.09
C SER A 86 7.98 13.74 14.63
N PHE A 87 8.78 12.74 14.27
CA PHE A 87 8.62 11.36 14.72
C PHE A 87 9.01 11.21 16.18
N SER A 88 10.11 11.84 16.59
CA SER A 88 10.52 11.88 17.99
C SER A 88 9.51 12.62 18.86
N LYS A 89 8.95 13.75 18.36
CA LYS A 89 7.87 14.47 19.06
C LYS A 89 6.59 13.65 19.18
N LYS A 90 6.20 12.92 18.14
CA LYS A 90 5.05 12.01 18.16
C LYS A 90 5.26 10.85 19.13
N ALA A 91 6.46 10.28 19.19
CA ALA A 91 6.80 9.23 20.16
C ALA A 91 6.75 9.74 21.62
N ILE A 92 7.25 10.96 21.87
CA ILE A 92 7.18 11.62 23.19
C ILE A 92 5.72 11.94 23.56
N PHE A 93 4.94 12.46 22.61
CA PHE A 93 3.51 12.75 22.80
C PHE A 93 2.71 11.48 23.08
N LEU A 94 2.95 10.39 22.34
CA LEU A 94 2.26 9.11 22.56
C LEU A 94 2.61 8.49 23.93
N LYS A 95 3.80 8.74 24.49
CA LYS A 95 4.13 8.35 25.88
C LYS A 95 3.43 9.19 26.95
N SER A 96 3.02 10.43 26.65
CA SER A 96 2.27 11.25 27.61
C SER A 96 0.81 10.80 27.79
N TYR A 97 0.30 9.97 26.88
CA TYR A 97 -1.01 9.35 27.03
C TYR A 97 -0.87 7.95 27.63
N PRO A 98 -1.83 7.52 28.47
CA PRO A 98 -1.88 6.16 29.01
C PRO A 98 -2.38 5.17 27.94
N ILE A 99 -1.69 5.11 26.79
CA ILE A 99 -1.99 4.23 25.66
C ILE A 99 -0.96 3.11 25.66
N SER A 100 -1.42 1.86 25.60
CA SER A 100 -0.52 0.72 25.51
C SER A 100 0.18 0.66 24.15
N ALA A 101 1.40 0.10 24.11
CA ALA A 101 2.13 -0.15 22.86
C ALA A 101 1.29 -0.95 21.85
N ARG A 102 0.49 -1.90 22.37
CA ARG A 102 -0.44 -2.72 21.59
C ARG A 102 -1.55 -1.89 20.94
N GLU A 103 -2.21 -1.00 21.68
CA GLU A 103 -3.26 -0.12 21.12
C GLU A 103 -2.69 0.80 20.03
N THR A 104 -1.44 1.24 20.17
CA THR A 104 -0.75 2.03 19.13
C THR A 104 -0.55 1.22 17.85
N VAL A 105 -0.05 -0.01 17.94
CA VAL A 105 0.13 -0.89 16.77
C VAL A 105 -1.21 -1.26 16.14
N GLU A 106 -2.21 -1.63 16.93
CA GLU A 106 -3.56 -1.96 16.45
C GLU A 106 -4.21 -0.78 15.73
N SER A 107 -4.09 0.45 16.25
CA SER A 107 -4.62 1.64 15.57
C SER A 107 -3.94 1.90 14.22
N LYS A 108 -2.64 1.60 14.08
CA LYS A 108 -1.95 1.74 12.79
C LYS A 108 -2.33 0.66 11.80
N ILE A 109 -2.50 -0.58 12.23
CA ILE A 109 -3.05 -1.65 11.39
C ILE A 109 -4.44 -1.25 10.87
N MET A 110 -5.33 -0.79 11.75
CA MET A 110 -6.67 -0.33 11.35
C MET A 110 -6.60 0.84 10.37
N SER A 111 -5.66 1.77 10.58
CA SER A 111 -5.43 2.87 9.64
C SER A 111 -5.01 2.33 8.27
N VAL A 112 -4.04 1.42 8.19
CA VAL A 112 -3.60 0.80 6.92
C VAL A 112 -4.77 0.10 6.22
N ILE A 113 -5.59 -0.68 6.94
CA ILE A 113 -6.78 -1.33 6.36
C ILE A 113 -7.70 -0.31 5.69
N ILE A 114 -8.01 0.79 6.39
CA ILE A 114 -8.91 1.83 5.86
C ILE A 114 -8.32 2.49 4.61
N HIS A 115 -7.01 2.78 4.61
CA HIS A 115 -6.35 3.40 3.46
C HIS A 115 -6.30 2.45 2.26
N VAL A 116 -5.91 1.19 2.46
CA VAL A 116 -5.83 0.19 1.39
C VAL A 116 -7.21 -0.07 0.79
N ILE A 117 -8.25 -0.25 1.61
CA ILE A 117 -9.62 -0.46 1.11
C ILE A 117 -10.15 0.80 0.43
N GLY A 118 -9.94 1.98 1.01
CA GLY A 118 -10.46 3.22 0.44
C GLY A 118 -9.78 3.61 -0.87
N GLN A 119 -8.45 3.64 -0.89
CA GLN A 119 -7.65 4.01 -2.06
C GLN A 119 -7.69 2.92 -3.13
N GLY A 120 -7.52 1.66 -2.73
CA GLY A 120 -7.61 0.52 -3.64
C GLY A 120 -9.01 0.36 -4.20
N GLY A 121 -10.06 0.55 -3.39
CA GLY A 121 -11.44 0.53 -3.84
C GLY A 121 -11.70 1.55 -4.94
N VAL A 122 -11.23 2.80 -4.80
CA VAL A 122 -11.35 3.82 -5.85
C VAL A 122 -10.50 3.48 -7.07
N PHE A 123 -9.25 3.06 -6.87
CA PHE A 123 -8.36 2.66 -7.97
C PHE A 123 -8.99 1.56 -8.84
N PHE A 124 -9.45 0.47 -8.22
CA PHE A 124 -10.08 -0.63 -8.95
C PHE A 124 -11.46 -0.27 -9.48
N SER A 125 -12.25 0.56 -8.79
CA SER A 125 -13.55 1.00 -9.33
C SER A 125 -13.36 1.80 -10.62
N VAL A 126 -12.39 2.71 -10.66
CA VAL A 126 -12.09 3.49 -11.88
C VAL A 126 -11.58 2.55 -12.98
N MET A 127 -10.66 1.62 -12.66
CA MET A 127 -10.19 0.61 -13.62
C MET A 127 -11.33 -0.25 -14.18
N TYR A 128 -12.32 -0.62 -13.35
CA TYR A 128 -13.45 -1.43 -13.76
C TYR A 128 -14.42 -0.63 -14.61
N PHE A 129 -14.86 0.57 -14.21
CA PHE A 129 -15.86 1.32 -14.97
C PHE A 129 -15.29 2.06 -16.18
N GLY A 130 -13.97 2.22 -16.26
CA GLY A 130 -13.30 2.79 -17.41
C GLY A 130 -13.23 1.81 -18.60
N PRO A 131 -12.92 2.32 -19.80
CA PRO A 131 -12.64 1.50 -20.98
C PRO A 131 -11.30 0.78 -20.79
N SER A 132 -11.32 -0.34 -20.08
CA SER A 132 -10.15 -1.16 -19.79
C SER A 132 -10.23 -2.50 -20.52
N PRO A 133 -9.13 -2.98 -21.14
CA PRO A 133 -9.05 -4.34 -21.67
C PRO A 133 -9.26 -5.40 -20.58
N LEU A 134 -9.13 -5.04 -19.29
CA LEU A 134 -9.38 -5.97 -18.18
C LEU A 134 -10.82 -6.51 -18.18
N GLN A 135 -11.81 -5.74 -18.65
CA GLN A 135 -13.19 -6.22 -18.73
C GLN A 135 -13.37 -7.31 -19.80
N GLU A 136 -12.59 -7.26 -20.87
CA GLU A 136 -12.63 -8.25 -21.94
C GLU A 136 -11.83 -9.51 -21.58
N LEU A 137 -10.75 -9.33 -20.81
CA LEU A 137 -9.83 -10.40 -20.41
C LEU A 137 -10.30 -11.19 -19.17
N LEU A 138 -11.09 -10.58 -18.30
CA LEU A 138 -11.51 -11.17 -17.03
C LEU A 138 -13.03 -11.17 -16.88
N SER A 139 -13.58 -12.30 -16.48
CA SER A 139 -14.95 -12.34 -15.96
C SER A 139 -15.07 -11.51 -14.67
N VAL A 140 -16.29 -11.10 -14.32
CA VAL A 140 -16.56 -10.32 -13.11
C VAL A 140 -16.00 -10.99 -11.84
N SER A 141 -16.12 -12.32 -11.74
CA SER A 141 -15.55 -13.07 -10.60
C SER A 141 -14.02 -13.02 -10.58
N GLN A 142 -13.37 -13.23 -11.72
CA GLN A 142 -11.91 -13.17 -11.83
C GLN A 142 -11.38 -11.74 -11.58
N TYR A 143 -12.15 -10.73 -11.93
CA TYR A 143 -11.83 -9.35 -11.60
C TYR A 143 -11.81 -9.11 -10.07
N PHE A 144 -12.77 -9.66 -9.32
CA PHE A 144 -12.73 -9.62 -7.86
C PHE A 144 -11.53 -10.38 -7.28
N GLU A 145 -11.19 -11.53 -7.85
CA GLU A 145 -9.99 -12.30 -7.46
C GLU A 145 -8.72 -11.48 -7.68
N PHE A 146 -8.64 -10.73 -8.80
CA PHE A 146 -7.57 -9.80 -9.13
C PHE A 146 -7.45 -8.66 -8.11
N ILE A 147 -8.58 -8.04 -7.78
CA ILE A 147 -8.64 -6.99 -6.75
C ILE A 147 -8.11 -7.53 -5.42
N ILE A 148 -8.59 -8.69 -4.96
CA ILE A 148 -8.20 -9.24 -3.66
C ILE A 148 -6.70 -9.50 -3.61
N MET A 149 -6.14 -10.08 -4.67
CA MET A 149 -4.71 -10.36 -4.77
C MET A 149 -3.85 -9.09 -4.65
N TRP A 150 -4.22 -8.05 -5.39
CA TRP A 150 -3.48 -6.78 -5.38
C TRP A 150 -3.71 -5.95 -4.11
N LEU A 151 -4.90 -6.03 -3.50
CA LEU A 151 -5.17 -5.45 -2.19
C LEU A 151 -4.35 -6.15 -1.09
N ALA A 152 -4.17 -7.47 -1.17
CA ALA A 152 -3.31 -8.21 -0.25
C ALA A 152 -1.84 -7.76 -0.38
N TYR A 153 -1.35 -7.56 -1.61
CA TYR A 153 -0.03 -6.97 -1.87
C TYR A 153 0.11 -5.57 -1.25
N ALA A 154 -0.84 -4.69 -1.53
CA ALA A 154 -0.92 -3.35 -0.95
C ALA A 154 -0.90 -3.37 0.59
N PHE A 155 -1.63 -4.31 1.18
CA PHE A 155 -1.72 -4.46 2.62
C PHE A 155 -0.39 -4.89 3.28
N VAL A 156 0.35 -5.81 2.64
CA VAL A 156 1.69 -6.21 3.10
C VAL A 156 2.62 -5.01 3.16
N TRP A 157 2.68 -4.23 2.07
CA TRP A 157 3.51 -3.03 2.03
C TRP A 157 3.05 -1.97 3.01
N GLY A 158 1.74 -1.76 3.16
CA GLY A 158 1.18 -0.87 4.17
C GLY A 158 1.60 -1.24 5.60
N CYS A 159 1.56 -2.52 5.93
CA CYS A 159 2.06 -3.01 7.23
C CYS A 159 3.57 -2.78 7.38
N PHE A 160 4.35 -2.98 6.32
CA PHE A 160 5.79 -2.73 6.31
C PHE A 160 6.13 -1.25 6.52
N TYR A 161 5.44 -0.34 5.83
CA TYR A 161 5.61 1.11 6.04
C TYR A 161 5.20 1.54 7.45
N ALA A 162 4.07 1.02 7.96
CA ALA A 162 3.65 1.29 9.34
C ALA A 162 4.67 0.75 10.36
N TYR A 163 5.28 -0.41 10.11
CA TYR A 163 6.39 -0.92 10.91
C TYR A 163 7.57 0.03 10.91
N MET A 164 7.97 0.50 9.73
CA MET A 164 9.08 1.43 9.61
C MET A 164 8.81 2.76 10.33
N GLU A 165 7.57 3.28 10.23
CA GLU A 165 7.13 4.51 10.90
C GLU A 165 7.33 4.42 12.42
N ILE A 166 6.97 3.28 13.01
CA ILE A 166 7.07 3.04 14.46
C ILE A 166 8.53 2.72 14.87
N SER A 167 9.26 2.01 14.03
CA SER A 167 10.53 1.38 14.40
C SER A 167 11.74 2.27 14.22
N PHE A 168 11.73 3.13 13.22
CA PHE A 168 12.93 3.85 12.79
C PHE A 168 12.87 5.35 13.09
N SER A 169 14.03 6.00 12.96
CA SER A 169 14.13 7.46 12.91
C SER A 169 13.77 7.96 11.51
N GLU A 170 13.48 9.24 11.39
CA GLU A 170 13.14 9.92 10.14
C GLU A 170 14.12 9.65 9.00
N LYS A 171 15.43 9.68 9.30
CA LYS A 171 16.49 9.42 8.31
C LYS A 171 16.51 7.95 7.89
N ALA A 172 16.42 7.03 8.85
CA ALA A 172 16.40 5.59 8.55
C ALA A 172 15.13 5.18 7.80
N TYR A 173 14.00 5.84 8.10
CA TYR A 173 12.77 5.69 7.34
C TYR A 173 12.95 6.10 5.87
N LEU A 174 13.53 7.28 5.62
CA LEU A 174 13.82 7.77 4.27
C LEU A 174 14.73 6.80 3.49
N TRP A 175 15.82 6.36 4.10
CA TRP A 175 16.73 5.38 3.48
C TRP A 175 16.04 4.05 3.19
N GLY A 176 15.16 3.60 4.08
CA GLY A 176 14.36 2.40 3.82
C GLY A 176 13.40 2.59 2.64
N CYS A 177 12.74 3.74 2.50
CA CYS A 177 11.91 4.04 1.33
C CYS A 177 12.72 4.06 0.03
N ILE A 178 13.92 4.63 0.05
CA ILE A 178 14.85 4.59 -1.10
C ILE A 178 15.22 3.14 -1.42
N GLY A 179 15.50 2.32 -0.40
CA GLY A 179 15.77 0.89 -0.57
C GLY A 179 14.61 0.12 -1.21
N ILE A 180 13.37 0.42 -0.83
CA ILE A 180 12.17 -0.19 -1.44
C ILE A 180 12.03 0.27 -2.89
N ALA A 181 12.27 1.54 -3.19
CA ALA A 181 12.24 2.03 -4.58
C ALA A 181 13.28 1.32 -5.44
N ILE A 182 14.50 1.12 -4.92
CA ILE A 182 15.53 0.31 -5.60
C ILE A 182 15.07 -1.13 -5.79
N LEU A 183 14.44 -1.74 -4.78
CA LEU A 183 13.90 -3.09 -4.87
C LEU A 183 12.82 -3.21 -5.96
N TYR A 184 11.89 -2.27 -6.05
CA TYR A 184 10.89 -2.24 -7.12
C TYR A 184 11.56 -2.11 -8.49
N SER A 185 12.52 -1.20 -8.64
CA SER A 185 13.28 -1.07 -9.90
C SER A 185 14.03 -2.35 -10.26
N LEU A 186 14.61 -3.06 -9.29
CA LEU A 186 15.27 -4.35 -9.53
C LEU A 186 14.29 -5.43 -9.96
N VAL A 187 13.14 -5.56 -9.27
CA VAL A 187 12.09 -6.53 -9.64
C VAL A 187 11.58 -6.27 -11.05
N LEU A 188 11.34 -5.00 -11.40
CA LEU A 188 10.89 -4.61 -12.74
C LEU A 188 11.95 -4.84 -13.81
N CYS A 189 13.22 -4.52 -13.51
CA CYS A 189 14.33 -4.75 -14.43
C CYS A 189 14.51 -6.26 -14.71
N LEU A 190 14.45 -7.08 -13.66
CA LEU A 190 14.52 -8.55 -13.79
C LEU A 190 13.30 -9.11 -14.54
N GLY A 191 12.10 -8.61 -14.24
CA GLY A 191 10.88 -8.98 -14.97
C GLY A 191 10.96 -8.64 -16.45
N TRP A 192 11.44 -7.44 -16.77
CA TRP A 192 11.64 -7.00 -18.15
C TRP A 192 12.70 -7.83 -18.89
N LEU A 193 13.84 -8.14 -18.26
CA LEU A 193 14.87 -9.00 -18.84
C LEU A 193 14.37 -10.44 -19.09
N ALA A 194 13.41 -10.90 -18.29
CA ALA A 194 12.81 -12.23 -18.40
C ALA A 194 11.53 -12.27 -19.27
N ASP A 195 11.14 -11.14 -19.88
CA ASP A 195 9.87 -10.97 -20.60
C ASP A 195 8.65 -11.40 -19.76
N TYR A 196 8.70 -11.05 -18.48
CA TYR A 196 7.72 -11.42 -17.45
C TYR A 196 6.97 -10.19 -16.94
N PRO A 197 5.97 -9.69 -17.69
CA PRO A 197 5.13 -8.58 -17.23
C PRO A 197 4.27 -9.02 -16.06
N LEU A 198 4.42 -8.37 -14.91
CA LEU A 198 3.85 -8.76 -13.62
C LEU A 198 2.33 -8.69 -13.64
N VAL A 199 1.75 -7.59 -14.11
CA VAL A 199 0.29 -7.39 -14.13
C VAL A 199 -0.35 -8.43 -15.05
N GLN A 200 0.19 -8.64 -16.24
CA GLN A 200 -0.32 -9.64 -17.18
C GLN A 200 -0.16 -11.07 -16.65
N HIS A 201 0.98 -11.40 -16.02
CA HIS A 201 1.13 -12.71 -15.37
C HIS A 201 0.17 -12.91 -14.21
N SER A 202 -0.13 -11.84 -13.48
CA SER A 202 -1.07 -11.90 -12.37
C SER A 202 -2.52 -12.17 -12.86
N ILE A 203 -2.88 -11.69 -14.05
CA ILE A 203 -4.11 -12.08 -14.76
C ILE A 203 -4.07 -13.56 -15.14
N GLY A 204 -2.95 -14.02 -15.72
CA GLY A 204 -2.77 -15.43 -16.09
C GLY A 204 -2.87 -16.38 -14.90
N TRP A 205 -2.32 -16.01 -13.75
CA TRP A 205 -2.45 -16.79 -12.51
C TRP A 205 -3.89 -16.93 -12.05
N ILE A 206 -4.69 -15.89 -12.19
CA ILE A 206 -6.12 -15.94 -11.83
C ILE A 206 -6.89 -16.80 -12.83
N GLN A 207 -6.59 -16.69 -14.12
CA GLN A 207 -7.22 -17.55 -15.13
C GLN A 207 -6.85 -19.03 -14.92
N GLN A 208 -5.62 -19.33 -14.51
CA GLN A 208 -5.14 -20.71 -14.32
C GLN A 208 -5.55 -21.32 -12.98
N TYR A 209 -5.40 -20.57 -11.88
CA TYR A 209 -5.57 -21.07 -10.51
C TYR A 209 -6.89 -20.61 -9.86
N GLY A 210 -7.61 -19.66 -10.47
CA GLY A 210 -8.85 -19.09 -9.92
C GLY A 210 -8.65 -18.58 -8.51
N ILE A 211 -9.59 -18.93 -7.62
CA ILE A 211 -9.62 -18.54 -6.20
C ILE A 211 -8.37 -18.91 -5.39
N TRP A 212 -7.55 -19.87 -5.84
CA TRP A 212 -6.33 -20.24 -5.11
C TRP A 212 -5.27 -19.13 -5.13
N ALA A 213 -5.21 -18.33 -6.20
CA ALA A 213 -4.30 -17.20 -6.30
C ALA A 213 -4.57 -16.12 -5.23
N PRO A 214 -5.80 -15.56 -5.10
CA PRO A 214 -6.10 -14.61 -4.03
C PRO A 214 -6.01 -15.24 -2.64
N LEU A 215 -6.39 -16.51 -2.46
CA LEU A 215 -6.22 -17.18 -1.15
C LEU A 215 -4.75 -17.23 -0.73
N GLY A 216 -3.83 -17.56 -1.64
CA GLY A 216 -2.39 -17.53 -1.37
C GLY A 216 -1.92 -16.15 -0.94
N SER A 217 -2.36 -15.09 -1.64
CA SER A 217 -2.03 -13.71 -1.28
C SER A 217 -2.58 -13.29 0.09
N LEU A 218 -3.79 -13.76 0.46
CA LEU A 218 -4.39 -13.50 1.77
C LEU A 218 -3.61 -14.20 2.89
N VAL A 219 -3.12 -15.42 2.66
CA VAL A 219 -2.27 -16.12 3.63
C VAL A 219 -0.95 -15.36 3.85
N VAL A 220 -0.31 -14.90 2.77
CA VAL A 220 0.91 -14.10 2.85
C VAL A 220 0.67 -12.79 3.60
N SER A 221 -0.44 -12.11 3.32
CA SER A 221 -0.78 -10.84 3.98
C SER A 221 -1.16 -11.02 5.46
N ALA A 222 -1.84 -12.12 5.81
CA ALA A 222 -2.11 -12.49 7.21
C ALA A 222 -0.81 -12.80 7.97
N ALA A 223 0.14 -13.51 7.35
CA ALA A 223 1.45 -13.77 7.93
C ALA A 223 2.23 -12.45 8.16
N ALA A 224 2.23 -11.55 7.18
CA ALA A 224 2.86 -10.23 7.29
C ALA A 224 2.26 -9.40 8.44
N LEU A 225 0.93 -9.43 8.61
CA LEU A 225 0.24 -8.77 9.72
C LEU A 225 0.66 -9.34 11.08
N LEU A 226 0.76 -10.66 11.23
CA LEU A 226 1.18 -11.29 12.47
C LEU A 226 2.63 -10.93 12.81
N ILE A 227 3.52 -10.94 11.81
CA ILE A 227 4.92 -10.52 11.96
C ILE A 227 4.97 -9.05 12.38
N PHE A 228 4.26 -8.17 11.67
CA PHE A 228 4.21 -6.74 11.99
C PHE A 228 3.69 -6.49 13.41
N HIS A 229 2.58 -7.12 13.79
CA HIS A 229 1.98 -6.95 15.11
C HIS A 229 2.97 -7.35 16.22
N ARG A 230 3.62 -8.51 16.10
CA ARG A 230 4.61 -8.98 17.09
C ARG A 230 5.87 -8.12 17.10
N ALA A 231 6.42 -7.80 15.93
CA ALA A 231 7.63 -7.01 15.80
C ALA A 231 7.43 -5.57 16.28
N GLY A 232 6.30 -4.95 15.94
CA GLY A 232 5.94 -3.59 16.35
C GLY A 232 5.85 -3.44 17.86
N ILE A 233 5.17 -4.38 18.54
CA ILE A 233 5.07 -4.36 20.01
C ILE A 233 6.47 -4.50 20.65
N LYS A 234 7.26 -5.48 20.21
CA LYS A 234 8.62 -5.69 20.73
C LYS A 234 9.48 -4.44 20.54
N LYS A 235 9.38 -3.79 19.38
CA LYS A 235 10.19 -2.63 19.05
C LYS A 235 9.84 -1.41 19.90
N ILE A 236 8.54 -1.15 20.14
CA ILE A 236 8.09 -0.05 21.02
C ILE A 236 8.66 -0.23 22.44
N HIS A 237 8.65 -1.46 22.97
CA HIS A 237 9.21 -1.75 24.29
C HIS A 237 10.73 -1.58 24.35
N SER A 238 11.45 -1.91 23.27
CA SER A 238 12.92 -1.79 23.22
C SER A 238 13.44 -0.37 22.98
N ARG A 239 12.57 0.61 22.67
CA ARG A 239 13.01 1.98 22.41
C ARG A 239 13.14 2.76 23.72
N ASP A 240 14.35 2.74 24.27
CA ASP A 240 14.81 3.75 25.23
C ASP A 240 15.00 5.08 24.50
N LEU A 241 14.03 5.97 24.66
CA LEU A 241 14.02 7.33 24.10
C LEU A 241 14.72 8.31 25.04
N TYR A 242 15.91 7.94 25.52
CA TYR A 242 16.84 8.85 26.22
C TYR A 242 18.01 9.16 25.29
N LEU A 243 17.79 10.03 24.30
CA LEU A 243 18.78 10.88 23.64
C LEU A 243 18.09 12.14 23.08
#